data_AF-A0A6M0H2L2-F1
#
_entry.id   AF-A0A6M0H2L2-F1
#
_cell.length_a   1.000
_cell.length_b   1.000
_cell.length_c   1.000
_cell.angle_alpha   90.00
_cell.angle_beta   90.00
_cell.angle_gamma   90.00
#
_symmetry.space_group_name_H-M   'P 1'
#
loop_
_entity.id
_entity.type
_entity.pdbx_description
1 polymer ?
#
loop_
_entity_poly.entity_id
_entity_poly.type
_entity_poly.pdbx_seq_one_letter_code
_entity_poly.pdbx_strand_id
1 'polypeptide(L)'
;MKSFKMNKTVKVVLMLNICAVVMVLFSIFNIYASYRHISNLVLQGFDPSKQIVEVINFYLTSITPYAFYGISLFTLGYIIKNFSYLFESNGIRKVDNKYLETEVLLENKYKQDEMDDEIDELLREIDI
;
A
#
# COMPACT_ATOMS: atom_id res chain seq x y z
N MET A 1 -9.53 -13.47 -21.64
CA MET A 1 -8.34 -13.01 -20.89
C MET A 1 -8.80 -11.94 -19.91
N LYS A 2 -8.93 -12.26 -18.62
CA LYS A 2 -9.51 -11.36 -17.61
C LYS A 2 -8.42 -10.34 -17.21
N SER A 3 -8.54 -9.10 -17.70
CA SER A 3 -7.61 -8.02 -17.36
C SER A 3 -7.66 -7.79 -15.85
N PHE A 4 -6.57 -8.11 -15.16
CA PHE A 4 -6.40 -7.85 -13.73
C PHE A 4 -6.32 -6.33 -13.52
N LYS A 5 -7.46 -5.70 -13.23
CA LYS A 5 -7.55 -4.26 -13.00
C LYS A 5 -6.92 -3.96 -11.64
N MET A 6 -5.60 -3.79 -11.59
CA MET A 6 -4.90 -3.42 -10.35
C MET A 6 -5.54 -2.16 -9.75
N ASN A 7 -5.93 -2.25 -8.48
CA ASN A 7 -6.41 -1.13 -7.69
C ASN A 7 -5.39 0.03 -7.78
N LYS A 8 -5.87 1.26 -8.01
CA LYS A 8 -5.05 2.47 -8.21
C LYS A 8 -4.04 2.63 -7.08
N THR A 9 -4.40 2.27 -5.85
CA THR A 9 -3.52 2.33 -4.69
C THR A 9 -2.33 1.38 -4.78
N VAL A 10 -2.52 0.17 -5.31
CA VAL A 10 -1.42 -0.81 -5.49
C VAL A 10 -0.39 -0.28 -6.49
N LYS A 11 -0.83 0.39 -7.56
CA LYS A 11 0.07 1.02 -8.53
C LYS A 11 0.90 2.16 -7.90
N VAL A 12 0.28 2.98 -7.07
CA VAL A 12 0.97 4.08 -6.37
C VAL A 12 2.01 3.54 -5.40
N VAL A 13 1.66 2.53 -4.59
CA VAL A 13 2.60 1.87 -3.66
C VAL A 13 3.78 1.25 -4.42
N LEU A 14 3.51 0.60 -5.55
CA LEU A 14 4.56 0.01 -6.39
C LEU A 14 5.51 1.07 -6.94
N MET A 15 4.99 2.21 -7.44
CA MET A 15 5.84 3.32 -7.89
C MET A 15 6.68 3.92 -6.76
N LEU A 16 6.10 4.14 -5.57
CA LEU A 16 6.82 4.65 -4.41
C LEU A 16 7.98 3.72 -4.01
N ASN A 17 7.74 2.41 -4.03
CA ASN A 17 8.77 1.41 -3.72
C ASN A 17 9.88 1.38 -4.78
N ILE A 18 9.54 1.49 -6.08
CA ILE A 18 10.55 1.58 -7.14
C ILE A 18 11.43 2.83 -6.94
N CYS A 19 10.81 3.98 -6.70
CA CYS A 19 11.55 5.22 -6.42
C CYS A 19 12.44 5.07 -5.18
N ALA A 20 11.95 4.43 -4.12
CA ALA A 20 12.74 4.16 -2.92
C ALA A 20 13.99 3.32 -3.22
N VAL A 21 13.86 2.24 -4.00
CA VAL A 21 14.98 1.39 -4.41
C VAL A 21 15.99 2.17 -5.25
N VAL A 22 15.52 2.99 -6.19
CA VAL A 22 16.38 3.86 -7.00
C VAL A 22 17.17 4.81 -6.11
N MET A 23 16.54 5.44 -5.13
CA MET A 23 17.22 6.33 -4.18
C MET A 23 18.28 5.60 -3.35
N VAL A 24 18.02 4.36 -2.91
CA VAL A 24 19.02 3.55 -2.20
C VAL A 24 20.21 3.21 -3.10
N LEU A 25 19.99 2.88 -4.37
CA LEU A 25 21.07 2.64 -5.33
C LEU A 25 21.93 3.90 -5.54
N PHE A 26 21.29 5.07 -5.68
CA PHE A 26 22.02 6.35 -5.76
C PHE A 26 22.79 6.66 -4.49
N SER A 27 22.26 6.32 -3.31
CA SER A 27 22.96 6.46 -2.04
C SER A 27 24.27 5.64 -2.03
N ILE A 28 24.20 4.37 -2.44
CA ILE A 28 25.37 3.48 -2.54
C ILE A 28 26.39 4.02 -3.55
N PHE A 29 25.91 4.48 -4.72
CA PHE A 29 26.78 5.05 -5.74
C PHE A 29 27.50 6.31 -5.24
N ASN A 30 26.79 7.19 -4.53
CA ASN A 30 27.37 8.40 -3.95
C ASN A 30 28.37 8.09 -2.83
N ILE A 31 28.14 7.06 -2.01
CA ILE A 31 29.14 6.58 -1.02
C ILE A 31 30.47 6.28 -1.73
N TYR A 32 30.42 5.50 -2.82
CA TYR A 32 31.62 5.14 -3.58
C TYR A 32 32.27 6.35 -4.25
N ALA A 33 31.47 7.21 -4.88
CA ALA A 33 31.97 8.42 -5.53
C ALA A 33 32.64 9.37 -4.52
N SER A 34 32.04 9.56 -3.35
CA SER A 34 32.60 10.38 -2.28
C SER A 34 33.91 9.79 -1.73
N TYR A 35 33.98 8.46 -1.56
CA TYR A 35 35.22 7.78 -1.19
C TYR A 35 36.33 8.02 -2.20
N ARG A 36 36.05 7.83 -3.50
CA ARG A 36 37.02 8.08 -4.56
C ARG A 36 37.48 9.54 -4.58
N HIS A 37 36.56 10.47 -4.38
CA HIS A 37 36.87 11.90 -4.32
C HIS A 37 37.86 12.22 -3.19
N ILE A 38 37.57 11.76 -1.98
CA ILE A 38 38.44 12.01 -0.83
C ILE A 38 39.76 11.27 -0.98
N SER A 39 39.76 10.03 -1.44
CA SER A 39 41.00 9.28 -1.71
C SER A 39 41.91 10.02 -2.69
N ASN A 40 41.35 10.60 -3.76
CA ASN A 40 42.12 11.42 -4.68
C ASN A 40 42.67 12.71 -4.04
N LEU A 41 41.90 13.36 -3.18
CA LEU A 41 42.38 14.52 -2.43
C LEU A 41 43.55 14.14 -1.51
N VAL A 42 43.47 12.99 -0.83
CA VAL A 42 44.54 12.49 0.03
C VAL A 42 45.83 12.27 -0.77
N LEU A 43 45.73 11.71 -1.98
CA LEU A 43 46.88 11.55 -2.88
C LEU A 43 47.49 12.90 -3.32
N GLN A 44 46.72 13.98 -3.27
CA GLN A 44 47.16 15.34 -3.59
C GLN A 44 47.72 16.10 -2.37
N GLY A 45 47.85 15.44 -1.21
CA GLY A 45 48.40 16.03 0.01
C GLY A 45 47.35 16.59 0.97
N PHE A 46 46.06 16.32 0.74
CA PHE A 46 45.02 16.60 1.72
C PHE A 46 45.17 15.67 2.94
N ASP A 47 45.21 16.25 4.14
CA ASP A 47 45.21 15.50 5.40
C ASP A 47 43.78 15.42 5.97
N PRO A 48 43.10 14.28 5.84
CA PRO A 48 41.72 14.12 6.29
C PRO A 48 41.60 14.22 7.81
N SER A 49 42.69 13.98 8.56
CA SER A 49 42.70 14.05 10.03
C SER A 49 42.58 15.48 10.54
N LYS A 50 43.03 16.46 9.75
CA LYS A 50 42.92 17.88 10.10
C LYS A 50 41.55 18.48 9.75
N GLN A 51 40.82 17.85 8.84
CA GLN A 51 39.56 18.36 8.27
C GLN A 51 38.43 17.30 8.35
N ILE A 52 38.42 16.51 9.44
CA ILE A 52 37.45 15.42 9.64
C ILE A 52 36.00 15.91 9.52
N VAL A 53 35.70 17.11 10.04
CA VAL A 53 34.36 17.68 9.99
C VAL A 53 33.91 17.94 8.55
N GLU A 54 34.80 18.45 7.69
CA GLU A 54 34.50 18.72 6.28
C GLU A 54 34.28 17.42 5.50
N VAL A 55 35.11 16.41 5.77
CA VAL A 55 34.97 15.06 5.21
C VAL A 55 33.61 14.47 5.58
N ILE A 56 33.22 14.53 6.85
CA ILE A 56 31.91 14.05 7.31
C ILE A 56 30.78 14.83 6.66
N ASN A 57 30.85 16.16 6.62
CA ASN A 57 29.83 16.99 5.99
C ASN A 57 29.68 16.69 4.50
N PHE A 58 30.78 16.45 3.80
CA PHE A 58 30.75 16.08 2.40
C PHE A 58 30.01 14.75 2.18
N TYR A 59 30.30 13.73 2.99
CA TYR A 59 29.54 12.47 2.96
C TYR A 59 28.07 12.67 3.30
N LEU A 60 27.75 13.41 4.37
CA LEU A 60 26.38 13.65 4.78
C LEU A 60 25.61 14.38 3.69
N THR A 61 26.12 15.47 3.15
CA THR A 61 25.45 16.22 2.08
C THR A 61 25.30 15.41 0.79
N SER A 62 26.25 14.53 0.48
CA SER A 62 26.19 13.68 -0.72
C SER A 62 25.25 12.49 -0.58
N ILE A 63 25.04 11.95 0.62
CA ILE A 63 24.32 10.68 0.84
C ILE A 63 22.94 10.91 1.46
N THR A 64 22.85 11.85 2.41
CA THR A 64 21.64 12.08 3.22
C THR A 64 20.37 12.27 2.40
N PRO A 65 20.32 13.07 1.31
CA PRO A 65 19.08 13.22 0.56
C PRO A 65 18.61 11.88 -0.01
N TYR A 66 19.51 11.08 -0.57
CA TYR A 66 19.16 9.78 -1.14
C TYR A 66 18.72 8.77 -0.08
N ALA A 67 19.45 8.68 1.03
CA ALA A 67 19.09 7.80 2.14
C ALA A 67 17.75 8.21 2.78
N PHE A 68 17.58 9.51 3.06
CA PHE A 68 16.38 10.05 3.68
C PHE A 68 15.14 9.82 2.81
N TYR A 69 15.17 10.27 1.54
CA TYR A 69 14.03 10.09 0.65
C TYR A 69 13.77 8.61 0.34
N GLY A 70 14.79 7.76 0.24
CA GLY A 70 14.61 6.32 0.08
C GLY A 70 13.80 5.72 1.23
N ILE A 71 14.19 6.00 2.49
CA ILE A 71 13.49 5.53 3.67
C ILE A 71 12.08 6.13 3.76
N SER A 72 11.93 7.43 3.51
CA SER A 72 10.63 8.10 3.56
C SER A 72 9.66 7.55 2.53
N LEU A 73 10.10 7.32 1.29
CA LEU A 73 9.25 6.77 0.22
C LEU A 73 8.82 5.34 0.51
N PHE A 74 9.74 4.51 1.01
CA PHE A 74 9.41 3.14 1.42
C PHE A 74 8.41 3.12 2.58
N THR A 75 8.66 3.95 3.61
CA THR A 75 7.77 4.08 4.78
C THR A 75 6.39 4.56 4.36
N LEU A 76 6.32 5.56 3.47
CA LEU A 76 5.05 6.07 2.95
C LEU A 76 4.30 5.00 2.14
N GLY A 77 5.00 4.24 1.30
CA GLY A 77 4.43 3.10 0.59
C GLY A 77 3.85 2.05 1.54
N TYR A 78 4.54 1.75 2.63
CA TYR A 78 4.06 0.84 3.67
C TYR A 78 2.82 1.37 4.39
N ILE A 79 2.81 2.66 4.79
CA ILE A 79 1.66 3.31 5.43
C ILE A 79 0.44 3.25 4.52
N ILE A 80 0.58 3.63 3.24
CA ILE A 80 -0.53 3.63 2.26
C ILE A 80 -1.10 2.22 2.09
N LYS A 81 -0.24 1.19 1.99
CA LYS A 81 -0.66 -0.20 1.90
C LYS A 81 -1.48 -0.61 3.12
N ASN A 82 -1.02 -0.27 4.33
CA ASN A 82 -1.68 -0.64 5.57
C ASN A 82 -3.03 0.08 5.75
N PHE A 83 -3.10 1.37 5.44
CA PHE A 83 -4.35 2.14 5.47
C PHE A 83 -5.37 1.61 4.45
N SER A 84 -4.92 1.26 3.25
CA SER A 84 -5.81 0.72 2.22
C SER A 84 -6.41 -0.62 2.64
N TYR A 85 -5.60 -1.50 3.25
CA TYR A 85 -6.08 -2.76 3.80
C TYR A 85 -7.12 -2.57 4.91
N LEU A 86 -6.92 -1.58 5.79
CA LEU A 86 -7.89 -1.27 6.86
C LEU A 86 -9.21 -0.72 6.31
N PHE A 87 -9.17 0.13 5.28
CA PHE A 87 -10.38 0.64 4.62
C PHE A 87 -11.14 -0.48 3.88
N GLU A 88 -10.42 -1.34 3.17
CA GLU A 88 -11.01 -2.44 2.41
C GLU A 88 -11.59 -3.51 3.37
N SER A 89 -10.91 -3.81 4.48
CA SER A 89 -11.41 -4.68 5.56
C SER A 89 -12.69 -4.13 6.22
N ASN A 90 -12.76 -2.82 6.50
CA ASN A 90 -13.95 -2.21 7.10
C ASN A 90 -15.11 -2.04 6.11
N GLY A 91 -14.83 -1.87 4.81
CA GLY A 91 -15.82 -1.81 3.75
C GLY A 91 -16.41 -3.19 3.44
N ILE A 92 -15.57 -4.21 3.30
CA ILE A 92 -15.99 -5.59 3.01
C ILE A 92 -16.86 -6.15 4.15
N ARG A 93 -16.50 -5.91 5.42
CA ARG A 93 -17.34 -6.33 6.56
C ARG A 93 -18.75 -5.71 6.56
N LYS A 94 -18.93 -4.50 6.04
CA LYS A 94 -20.26 -3.84 5.97
C LYS A 94 -21.07 -4.31 4.77
N VAL A 95 -20.40 -4.58 3.67
CA VAL A 95 -20.99 -5.05 2.41
C VAL A 95 -21.48 -6.49 2.59
N ASP A 96 -20.64 -7.39 3.08
CA ASP A 96 -20.97 -8.81 3.27
C ASP A 96 -22.14 -9.00 4.24
N ASN A 97 -22.15 -8.26 5.35
CA ASN A 97 -23.25 -8.31 6.32
C ASN A 97 -24.57 -7.78 5.74
N LYS A 98 -24.53 -6.76 4.85
CA LYS A 98 -25.73 -6.23 4.20
C LYS A 98 -26.29 -7.19 3.16
N TYR A 99 -25.44 -7.90 2.42
CA TYR A 99 -25.91 -8.91 1.46
C TYR A 99 -26.50 -10.13 2.16
N LEU A 100 -25.86 -10.62 3.23
CA LEU A 100 -26.40 -11.68 4.09
C LEU A 100 -27.76 -11.29 4.69
N GLU A 101 -27.89 -10.08 5.22
CA GLU A 101 -29.16 -9.60 5.78
C GLU A 101 -30.25 -9.46 4.71
N THR A 102 -29.89 -9.07 3.48
CA THR A 102 -30.83 -8.95 2.36
C THR A 102 -31.27 -10.31 1.80
N GLU A 103 -30.36 -11.29 1.69
CA GLU A 103 -30.70 -12.65 1.26
C GLU A 103 -31.63 -13.34 2.27
N VAL A 104 -31.35 -13.23 3.56
CA VAL A 104 -32.22 -13.79 4.62
C VAL A 104 -33.61 -13.14 4.61
N LEU A 105 -33.70 -11.83 4.38
CA LEU A 105 -34.99 -11.14 4.26
C LEU A 105 -35.78 -11.58 3.03
N LEU A 106 -35.12 -11.78 1.89
CA LEU A 106 -35.77 -12.26 0.67
C LEU A 106 -36.24 -13.71 0.81
N GLU A 107 -35.43 -14.59 1.38
CA GLU A 107 -35.80 -16.00 1.60
C GLU A 107 -37.01 -16.13 2.54
N ASN A 108 -37.05 -15.33 3.61
CA ASN A 108 -38.20 -15.31 4.52
C ASN A 108 -39.47 -14.78 3.84
N LYS A 109 -39.34 -13.79 2.94
CA LYS A 109 -40.47 -13.27 2.17
C LYS A 109 -41.05 -14.31 1.23
N TYR A 110 -40.19 -15.01 0.48
CA TYR A 110 -40.63 -16.08 -0.43
C TYR A 110 -41.37 -17.20 0.28
N LYS A 111 -40.86 -17.64 1.46
CA LYS A 111 -41.55 -18.67 2.27
C LYS A 111 -42.88 -18.19 2.83
N GLN A 112 -43.01 -16.90 3.10
CA GLN A 112 -44.26 -16.30 3.58
C GLN A 112 -45.28 -16.19 2.44
N ASP A 113 -44.84 -15.78 1.25
CA ASP A 113 -45.69 -15.71 0.05
C ASP A 113 -46.20 -17.12 -0.36
N GLU A 114 -45.36 -18.17 -0.30
CA GLU A 114 -45.79 -19.56 -0.55
C GLU A 114 -46.83 -20.06 0.46
N MET A 115 -46.67 -19.69 1.74
CA MET A 115 -47.60 -20.10 2.81
C MET A 115 -48.94 -19.37 2.68
N ASP A 116 -48.93 -18.11 2.25
CA ASP A 116 -50.15 -17.33 2.00
C ASP A 116 -50.90 -17.88 0.78
N ASP A 117 -50.20 -18.27 -0.29
CA ASP A 117 -50.79 -18.92 -1.47
C ASP A 117 -51.44 -20.28 -1.13
N GLU A 118 -50.81 -21.08 -0.26
CA GLU A 118 -51.36 -22.37 0.22
C GLU A 118 -52.61 -22.18 1.08
N ILE A 119 -52.65 -21.15 1.94
CA ILE A 119 -53.83 -20.80 2.74
C ILE A 119 -54.98 -20.35 1.84
N ASP A 120 -54.71 -19.52 0.82
CA ASP A 120 -55.72 -19.06 -0.13
C ASP A 120 -56.30 -20.21 -0.97
N GLU A 121 -55.48 -21.21 -1.33
CA GLU A 121 -55.93 -22.42 -2.01
C GLU A 121 -56.83 -23.28 -1.12
N LEU A 122 -56.44 -23.50 0.14
CA LEU A 122 -57.26 -24.20 1.13
C LEU A 122 -58.58 -23.47 1.42
N LEU A 123 -58.58 -22.14 1.48
CA LEU A 123 -59.80 -21.35 1.68
C LEU A 123 -60.74 -21.43 0.47
N ARG A 124 -60.22 -21.47 -0.76
CA ARG A 124 -61.05 -21.71 -1.96
C ARG A 124 -61.65 -23.11 -2.01
N GLU A 125 -60.94 -24.11 -1.49
CA GLU A 125 -61.42 -25.48 -1.44
C GLU A 125 -62.56 -25.67 -0.42
N ILE A 126 -62.61 -24.80 0.60
CA ILE A 126 -63.66 -24.78 1.64
C ILE A 126 -64.88 -23.92 1.24
N ASP A 127 -64.75 -22.94 0.34
CA ASP A 127 -65.85 -22.06 -0.09
C ASP A 127 -66.72 -22.65 -1.23
N ILE A 128 -66.93 -23.98 -1.19
CA ILE A 128 -67.95 -24.74 -1.95
C ILE A 128 -68.98 -25.30 -0.98
#